data_AF-A0A467MWF3-F1
#
_entry.id   AF-A0A467MWF3-F1
#
_cell.length_a   1.000
_cell.length_b   1.000
_cell.length_c   1.000
_cell.angle_alpha   90.00
_cell.angle_beta   90.00
_cell.angle_gamma   90.00
#
_symmetry.space_group_name_H-M   'P 1'
#
loop_
_entity.id
_entity.type
_entity.pdbx_description
1 polymer ?
#
loop_
_entity_poly.entity_id
_entity_poly.type
_entity_poly.pdbx_seq_one_letter_code
_entity_poly.pdbx_strand_id
1 'polypeptide(L)'
;MEEIRPLNKKIKIEDTTYIVILTPINDKSGKKTFKGIMVDMSLDGEHFARDRFASNVDTGVIQNWMLNMHKASQKVERVLEAFEVWDGELNEFW
;
A
#
# COMPACT_ATOMS: atom_id res chain seq x y z
N MET A 1 -1.62 21.43 23.20
CA MET A 1 -0.82 20.26 22.78
C MET A 1 -1.15 20.04 21.32
N GLU A 2 -0.17 20.09 20.42
CA GLU A 2 -0.41 20.03 18.97
C GLU A 2 -0.49 18.56 18.56
N GLU A 3 -1.68 18.08 18.16
CA GLU A 3 -1.88 16.71 17.73
C GLU A 3 -1.23 16.51 16.36
N ILE A 4 -0.35 15.50 16.25
CA ILE A 4 0.22 15.13 14.95
C ILE A 4 -0.89 14.44 14.15
N ARG A 5 -1.42 15.15 13.15
CA ARG A 5 -2.53 14.68 12.32
C ARG A 5 -2.04 13.74 11.22
N PRO A 6 -2.85 12.73 10.83
CA PRO A 6 -2.58 11.93 9.64
C PRO A 6 -2.47 12.81 8.40
N LEU A 7 -1.55 12.47 7.50
CA LEU A 7 -1.40 13.13 6.20
C LEU A 7 -2.08 12.29 5.13
N ASN A 8 -3.01 12.89 4.38
CA ASN A 8 -3.74 12.23 3.31
C ASN A 8 -3.28 12.76 1.96
N LYS A 9 -2.96 11.89 1.00
CA LYS A 9 -2.54 12.28 -0.34
C LYS A 9 -3.09 11.33 -1.40
N LYS A 10 -3.56 11.89 -2.52
CA LYS A 10 -3.87 11.11 -3.72
C LYS A 10 -2.58 10.82 -4.47
N ILE A 11 -2.32 9.54 -4.76
CA ILE A 11 -1.13 9.08 -5.47
C ILE A 11 -1.57 8.29 -6.69
N LYS A 12 -1.13 8.71 -7.87
CA LYS A 12 -1.35 7.97 -9.12
C LYS A 12 -0.17 7.01 -9.34
N ILE A 13 -0.47 5.73 -9.50
CA ILE A 13 0.49 4.71 -9.91
C ILE A 13 -0.06 4.13 -11.21
N GLU A 14 0.68 4.33 -12.30
CA GLU A 14 0.21 4.02 -13.67
C GLU A 14 -1.14 4.71 -13.96
N ASP A 15 -2.21 3.94 -14.15
CA ASP A 15 -3.57 4.45 -14.40
C ASP A 15 -4.51 4.34 -13.19
N THR A 16 -4.01 3.82 -12.06
CA THR A 16 -4.79 3.69 -10.84
C THR A 16 -4.48 4.83 -9.87
N THR A 17 -5.52 5.43 -9.28
CA THR A 17 -5.38 6.48 -8.27
C THR A 17 -5.71 5.93 -6.89
N TYR A 18 -4.71 5.94 -6.00
CA TYR A 18 -4.86 5.54 -4.61
C TYR A 18 -5.02 6.76 -3.71
N ILE A 19 -5.77 6.61 -2.62
CA ILE A 19 -5.70 7.52 -1.48
C ILE A 19 -4.74 6.90 -0.48
N VAL A 20 -3.69 7.63 -0.14
CA VAL A 20 -2.67 7.18 0.81
C VAL A 20 -2.73 8.02 2.08
N ILE A 21 -2.80 7.36 3.22
CA ILE A 21 -2.87 7.97 4.55
C ILE A 21 -1.62 7.59 5.32
N LEU A 22 -0.86 8.59 5.74
CA LEU A 22 0.31 8.43 6.60
C LEU A 22 -0.09 8.81 8.04
N THR A 23 -0.15 7.82 8.92
CA THR A 23 -0.47 8.03 10.33
C THR A 23 0.78 7.85 11.20
N PRO A 24 1.29 8.90 11.86
CA PRO A 24 2.40 8.77 12.79
C PRO A 24 2.06 7.85 13.95
N ILE A 25 3.00 6.99 14.34
CA ILE A 25 2.85 6.08 15.47
C ILE A 25 3.59 6.67 16.67
N ASN A 26 2.84 7.18 17.64
CA ASN A 26 3.41 7.83 18.82
C ASN A 26 4.26 6.85 19.64
N ASP A 27 5.38 7.36 20.17
CA ASP A 27 6.13 6.65 21.20
C ASP A 27 5.43 6.81 22.56
N LYS A 28 5.39 5.75 23.35
CA LYS A 28 4.77 5.73 24.69
C LYS A 28 5.58 6.51 25.73
N SER A 29 6.77 6.98 25.36
CA SER A 29 7.74 7.63 26.25
C SER A 29 7.43 9.09 26.64
N GLY A 30 6.36 9.69 26.10
CA GLY A 30 5.98 11.08 26.39
C GLY A 30 6.91 12.14 25.78
N LYS A 31 8.00 11.73 25.12
CA LYS A 31 8.80 12.60 24.26
C LYS A 31 8.10 12.75 22.91
N LYS A 32 8.17 13.94 22.30
CA LYS A 32 7.58 14.25 20.98
C LYS A 32 8.34 13.55 19.84
N THR A 33 8.42 12.23 19.87
CA THR A 33 9.06 11.38 18.86
C THR A 33 8.07 10.33 18.41
N PHE A 34 7.95 10.12 17.10
CA PHE A 34 7.18 9.02 16.54
C PHE A 34 8.09 7.80 16.38
N LYS A 35 7.59 6.62 16.77
CA LYS A 35 8.26 5.31 16.61
C LYS A 35 8.28 4.85 15.15
N GLY A 36 7.41 5.42 14.33
CA GLY A 36 7.25 5.05 12.93
C GLY A 36 6.05 5.73 12.30
N ILE A 37 5.72 5.29 11.10
CA ILE A 37 4.54 5.71 10.36
C ILE A 37 3.77 4.46 9.91
N MET A 38 2.45 4.53 10.00
CA MET A 38 1.55 3.61 9.33
C MET A 38 1.21 4.21 7.97
N VAL A 39 1.31 3.40 6.92
CA VAL A 39 0.96 3.78 5.55
C VAL A 39 -0.24 2.93 5.16
N ASP A 40 -1.37 3.58 4.95
CA ASP A 40 -2.60 2.96 4.46
C ASP A 40 -2.83 3.37 3.01
N MET A 41 -3.12 2.42 2.14
CA MET A 41 -3.59 2.64 0.78
C MET A 41 -5.06 2.24 0.69
N SER A 42 -5.87 3.10 0.08
CA SER A 42 -7.23 2.76 -0.35
C SER A 42 -7.43 3.01 -1.83
N LEU A 43 -8.26 2.18 -2.43
CA LEU A 43 -8.71 2.26 -3.82
C LEU A 43 -10.24 2.32 -3.79
N ASP A 44 -10.83 3.33 -4.44
CA ASP A 44 -12.29 3.53 -4.50
C ASP A 44 -13.02 3.53 -3.14
N GLY A 45 -12.32 3.95 -2.09
CA GLY A 45 -12.85 4.01 -0.72
C GLY A 45 -12.68 2.72 0.07
N GLU A 46 -12.21 1.65 -0.56
CA GLU A 46 -11.96 0.36 0.07
C GLU A 46 -10.50 0.22 0.51
N HIS A 47 -10.28 -0.55 1.58
CA HIS A 47 -8.94 -0.86 2.04
C HIS A 47 -8.20 -1.70 1.01
N PHE A 48 -7.04 -1.22 0.55
CA PHE A 48 -6.22 -1.92 -0.43
C PHE A 48 -5.00 -2.58 0.23
N ALA A 49 -4.20 -1.81 0.97
CA ALA A 49 -3.01 -2.31 1.65
C ALA A 49 -2.64 -1.46 2.86
N ARG A 50 -1.92 -2.04 3.82
CA ARG A 50 -1.36 -1.33 4.98
C ARG A 50 0.00 -1.88 5.34
N ASP A 51 0.95 -1.01 5.66
CA ASP A 51 2.22 -1.41 6.27
C ASP A 51 2.75 -0.36 7.25
N ARG A 52 3.67 -0.77 8.10
CA ARG A 52 4.33 0.06 9.11
C ARG A 52 5.81 0.21 8.80
N PHE A 53 6.26 1.46 8.79
CA PHE A 53 7.66 1.79 8.59
C PHE A 53 8.26 2.46 9.82
N ALA A 54 9.58 2.30 9.99
CA ALA A 54 10.34 3.01 11.01
C ALA A 54 10.31 4.53 10.76
N SER A 55 10.53 5.33 11.80
CA SER A 55 10.43 6.80 11.71
C SER A 55 11.53 7.43 10.83
N ASN A 56 12.62 6.70 10.62
CA ASN A 56 13.75 7.08 9.77
C ASN A 56 13.72 6.40 8.39
N VAL A 57 12.59 5.80 8.00
CA VAL A 57 12.47 5.15 6.70
C VAL A 57 12.72 6.16 5.57
N ASP A 58 13.44 5.72 4.54
CA ASP A 58 13.58 6.51 3.32
C ASP A 58 12.27 6.52 2.50
N THR A 59 11.97 7.66 1.90
CA THR A 59 10.73 7.84 1.11
C THR A 59 10.64 6.89 -0.09
N GLY A 60 11.76 6.52 -0.69
CA GLY A 60 11.83 5.58 -1.81
C GLY A 60 11.42 4.16 -1.42
N VAL A 61 11.63 3.77 -0.16
CA VAL A 61 11.17 2.46 0.36
C VAL A 61 9.65 2.39 0.38
N ILE A 62 8.99 3.44 0.86
CA ILE A 62 7.52 3.52 0.87
C ILE A 62 6.98 3.54 -0.57
N GLN A 63 7.61 4.32 -1.46
CA GLN A 63 7.24 4.37 -2.87
C GLN A 63 7.34 3.01 -3.56
N ASN A 64 8.44 2.29 -3.35
CA ASN A 64 8.64 0.95 -3.89
C ASN A 64 7.63 -0.05 -3.31
N TRP A 65 7.33 0.04 -2.01
CA TRP A 65 6.29 -0.79 -1.40
C TRP A 65 4.92 -0.54 -2.06
N MET A 66 4.51 0.72 -2.25
CA MET A 66 3.25 1.05 -2.93
C MET A 66 3.20 0.50 -4.37
N LEU A 67 4.30 0.62 -5.12
CA LEU A 67 4.41 0.08 -6.48
C LEU A 67 4.30 -1.46 -6.48
N ASN A 68 4.91 -2.13 -5.52
CA ASN A 68 4.85 -3.58 -5.40
C ASN A 68 3.42 -4.06 -5.07
N MET A 69 2.70 -3.36 -4.20
CA MET A 69 1.30 -3.68 -3.90
C MET A 69 0.41 -3.50 -5.12
N HIS A 70 0.60 -2.43 -5.89
CA HIS A 70 -0.10 -2.22 -7.16
C HIS A 70 0.13 -3.37 -8.15
N LYS A 71 1.39 -3.75 -8.39
CA LYS A 71 1.75 -4.85 -9.30
C LYS A 71 1.25 -6.21 -8.82
N ALA A 72 1.23 -6.44 -7.50
CA ALA A 72 0.69 -7.65 -6.93
C ALA A 72 -0.82 -7.78 -7.23
N SER A 73 -1.58 -6.70 -7.09
CA SER A 73 -3.01 -6.67 -7.45
C SER A 73 -3.24 -6.99 -8.92
N GLN A 74 -2.52 -6.30 -9.83
CA GLN A 74 -2.61 -6.57 -11.27
C GLN A 74 -2.29 -8.03 -11.60
N LYS A 75 -1.29 -8.62 -10.93
CA LYS A 75 -0.94 -10.03 -11.14
C LYS A 75 -2.06 -10.96 -10.67
N VAL A 76 -2.67 -10.69 -9.52
CA VAL A 76 -3.81 -11.48 -9.01
C VAL A 76 -4.99 -11.38 -9.95
N GLU A 77 -5.35 -10.17 -10.40
CA GLU A 77 -6.43 -9.94 -11.37
C GLU A 77 -6.20 -10.74 -12.65
N ARG A 78 -5.00 -10.66 -13.25
CA ARG A 78 -4.67 -11.45 -14.45
C ARG A 78 -4.77 -12.96 -14.25
N VAL A 79 -4.39 -13.46 -13.07
CA VAL A 79 -4.50 -14.88 -12.75
C VAL A 79 -5.96 -15.29 -12.61
N LEU A 80 -6.80 -14.46 -11.98
CA LEU A 80 -8.24 -14.71 -11.87
C LEU A 80 -8.91 -14.69 -13.25
N GLU A 81 -8.60 -13.70 -14.08
CA GLU A 81 -9.07 -13.64 -15.47
C GLU A 81 -8.66 -14.89 -16.24
N ALA A 82 -7.38 -15.27 -16.19
CA ALA A 82 -6.89 -16.47 -16.86
C ALA A 82 -7.60 -17.75 -16.37
N PHE A 83 -7.90 -17.83 -15.07
CA PHE A 83 -8.62 -18.95 -14.49
C PHE A 83 -10.09 -19.01 -14.93
N GLU A 84 -10.76 -17.87 -15.10
CA GLU A 84 -12.15 -17.81 -15.58
C GLU A 84 -12.29 -18.30 -17.03
N VAL A 85 -11.31 -18.00 -17.90
CA VAL A 85 -11.29 -18.47 -19.29
C VAL A 85 -10.66 -19.85 -19.46
N TRP A 86 -10.13 -20.44 -18.39
CA TRP A 86 -9.48 -21.72 -18.43
C TRP A 86 -10.51 -22.83 -18.64
N ASP A 87 -10.38 -23.56 -19.74
CA ASP A 87 -11.23 -24.70 -20.13
C ASP A 87 -10.90 -25.99 -19.35
N GLY A 88 -9.96 -25.93 -18.41
CA GLY A 88 -9.51 -27.06 -17.60
C GLY A 88 -8.35 -27.83 -18.22
N GLU A 89 -7.83 -27.44 -19.39
CA GLU A 89 -6.65 -28.07 -19.99
C GLU A 89 -5.36 -27.38 -19.56
N LEU A 90 -4.52 -28.10 -18.80
CA LEU A 90 -3.15 -27.69 -18.48
C LEU A 90 -2.31 -27.76 -19.77
N ASN A 91 -2.28 -26.68 -20.56
CA ASN A 91 -1.30 -26.58 -21.64
C ASN A 91 0.10 -26.49 -21.02
N GLU A 92 0.97 -27.45 -21.35
CA GLU A 92 2.32 -27.67 -20.79
C GLU A 92 3.35 -26.56 -21.09
N PHE A 93 2.92 -25.33 -21.39
CA PHE A 93 3.79 -24.21 -21.72
C PHE A 93 3.71 -23.11 -20.65
N TRP A 94 4.27 -23.40 -19.47
CA TRP A 94 4.72 -22.39 -18.50
C TRP A 94 6.20 -22.61 -18.21
#